data_AF-A0A370WZ78-F1
#
_entry.id   AF-A0A370WZ78-F1
#
_cell.length_a   1.000
_cell.length_b   1.000
_cell.length_c   1.000
_cell.angle_alpha   90.00
_cell.angle_beta   90.00
_cell.angle_gamma   90.00
#
_symmetry.space_group_name_H-M   'P 1'
#
loop_
_entity.id
_entity.type
_entity.pdbx_description
1 polymer ?
#
loop_
_entity_poly.entity_id
_entity_poly.type
_entity_poly.pdbx_seq_one_letter_code
_entity_poly.pdbx_strand_id
1 'polypeptide(L)'
;MANASQYTFSFEEVVTSLIKQQDISEGLWALSLNFKFEAKNVRMDANRKDVNPGFIGFVQHIGIVRVEKSIPGITVDAAKVNPKLARGPRTKLN
;
A
#
# COMPACT_ATOMS: atom_id res chain seq x y z
N MET A 1 1.85 -29.52 -8.94
CA MET A 1 1.44 -28.12 -8.76
C MET A 1 2.65 -27.26 -9.06
N ALA A 2 2.57 -26.37 -10.05
CA ALA A 2 3.71 -25.51 -10.40
C ALA A 2 3.95 -24.53 -9.24
N ASN A 3 5.14 -24.60 -8.62
CA ASN A 3 5.58 -23.60 -7.64
C ASN A 3 5.74 -22.27 -8.38
N ALA A 4 4.75 -21.38 -8.26
CA ALA A 4 4.94 -20.00 -8.67
C ALA A 4 5.99 -19.35 -7.75
N SER A 5 7.08 -18.85 -8.32
CA SER A 5 8.15 -18.18 -7.56
C SER A 5 7.88 -16.71 -7.31
N GLN A 6 6.86 -16.12 -7.94
CA GLN A 6 6.53 -14.70 -7.85
C GLN A 6 5.05 -14.44 -8.15
N TYR A 7 4.46 -13.50 -7.41
CA TYR A 7 3.17 -12.89 -7.71
C TYR A 7 3.35 -11.38 -7.82
N THR A 8 2.56 -10.74 -8.67
CA THR A 8 2.59 -9.29 -8.87
C THR A 8 1.18 -8.75 -8.74
N PHE A 9 1.04 -7.61 -8.07
CA PHE A 9 -0.22 -6.95 -7.80
C PHE A 9 -0.15 -5.51 -8.28
N SER A 10 -1.25 -5.00 -8.79
CA SER A 10 -1.47 -3.58 -9.02
C SER A 10 -1.55 -2.82 -7.69
N PHE A 11 -1.36 -1.50 -7.74
CA PHE A 11 -1.52 -0.65 -6.56
C PHE A 11 -2.94 -0.71 -6.01
N GLU A 12 -3.97 -0.77 -6.86
CA GLU A 12 -5.37 -0.89 -6.44
C GLU A 12 -5.65 -2.23 -5.74
N GLU A 13 -5.03 -3.33 -6.15
CA GLU A 13 -5.14 -4.63 -5.46
C GLU A 13 -4.50 -4.59 -4.07
N VAL A 14 -3.35 -3.94 -3.93
CA VAL A 14 -2.70 -3.73 -2.62
C VAL A 14 -3.60 -2.87 -1.73
N VAL A 15 -4.11 -1.74 -2.24
CA VAL A 15 -5.01 -0.85 -1.49
C VAL A 15 -6.29 -1.60 -1.09
N THR A 16 -6.90 -2.35 -2.01
CA THR A 16 -8.10 -3.16 -1.74
C THR A 16 -7.86 -4.16 -0.60
N SER A 17 -6.70 -4.81 -0.60
CA SER A 17 -6.32 -5.78 0.43
C SER A 17 -6.16 -5.10 1.79
N LEU A 18 -5.51 -3.93 1.84
CA LEU A 18 -5.33 -3.16 3.06
C LEU A 18 -6.66 -2.62 3.61
N ILE A 19 -7.56 -2.12 2.75
CA ILE A 19 -8.91 -1.67 3.15
C ILE A 19 -9.67 -2.79 3.83
N LYS A 20 -9.69 -3.99 3.21
CA LYS A 20 -10.36 -5.17 3.77
C LYS A 20 -9.72 -5.62 5.07
N GLN A 21 -8.39 -5.62 5.14
CA GLN A 21 -7.65 -6.01 6.34
C GLN A 21 -7.91 -5.07 7.53
N GLN A 22 -8.14 -3.78 7.27
CA GLN A 22 -8.45 -2.78 8.30
C GLN A 22 -9.96 -2.61 8.57
N ASP A 23 -10.81 -3.41 7.93
CA ASP A 23 -12.28 -3.32 7.99
C ASP A 23 -12.83 -1.90 7.72
N ILE A 24 -12.23 -1.21 6.75
CA ILE A 24 -12.66 0.13 6.34
C ILE A 24 -13.75 -0.03 5.28
N SER A 25 -14.89 0.61 5.47
CA SER A 25 -16.06 0.46 4.59
C SER A 25 -16.46 1.72 3.83
N GLU A 26 -15.79 2.84 4.06
CA GLU A 26 -16.23 4.15 3.57
C GLU A 26 -15.05 5.02 3.12
N GLY A 27 -15.32 5.88 2.14
CA GLY A 27 -14.38 6.87 1.63
C GLY A 27 -13.46 6.36 0.52
N LEU A 28 -12.73 7.29 -0.09
CA LEU A 28 -11.70 7.03 -1.08
C LEU A 28 -10.35 6.93 -0.39
N TRP A 29 -9.61 5.87 -0.70
CA TRP A 29 -8.32 5.58 -0.09
C TRP A 29 -7.27 5.36 -1.16
N ALA A 30 -6.14 6.05 -1.05
CA ALA A 30 -5.03 5.95 -1.99
C ALA A 30 -3.82 5.26 -1.35
N LEU A 31 -3.00 4.60 -2.17
CA LEU A 31 -1.73 4.05 -1.73
C LEU A 31 -0.82 5.16 -1.18
N SER A 32 -0.22 4.92 -0.01
CA SER A 32 0.80 5.77 0.58
C SER A 32 2.11 5.02 0.69
N LEU A 33 3.20 5.62 0.19
CA LEU A 33 4.56 5.10 0.30
C LEU A 33 5.42 6.12 1.03
N ASN A 34 6.10 5.69 2.08
CA ASN A 34 7.08 6.53 2.77
C ASN A 34 8.48 6.19 2.27
N PHE A 35 9.14 7.16 1.65
CA PHE A 35 10.53 7.06 1.23
C PHE A 35 11.43 7.83 2.19
N LYS A 36 12.52 7.20 2.62
CA LYS A 36 13.62 7.87 3.31
C LYS A 36 14.81 7.95 2.37
N PHE A 37 15.34 9.15 2.20
CA PHE A 37 16.59 9.41 1.49
C PHE A 37 17.64 9.91 2.47
N GLU A 38 18.83 9.33 2.39
CA GLU A 38 19.97 9.75 3.19
C GLU A 38 21.14 10.03 2.25
N ALA A 39 21.51 11.31 2.13
CA ALA A 39 22.67 11.72 1.36
C ALA A 39 23.94 11.38 2.14
N LYS A 40 24.90 10.71 1.48
CA LYS A 40 26.19 10.38 2.08
C LYS A 40 27.25 10.13 1.02
N ASN A 41 28.51 10.19 1.41
CA ASN A 41 29.60 9.72 0.56
C ASN A 41 29.56 8.19 0.52
N VAL A 42 29.42 7.63 -0.68
CA VAL A 42 29.27 6.19 -0.91
C VAL A 42 30.50 5.62 -1.63
N ARG A 43 30.85 4.39 -1.26
CA ARG A 43 31.81 3.55 -1.98
C ARG A 43 31.01 2.51 -2.76
N MET A 44 31.22 2.47 -4.07
CA MET A 44 30.49 1.54 -4.97
C MET A 44 31.03 0.10 -4.90
N ASP A 45 32.25 -0.07 -4.39
CA ASP A 45 32.93 -1.36 -4.24
C ASP A 45 33.77 -1.31 -2.96
N ALA A 46 33.87 -2.45 -2.28
CA ALA A 46 34.75 -2.66 -1.14
C ALA A 46 36.23 -2.38 -1.49
N ASN A 47 36.65 -2.64 -2.73
CA ASN A 47 38.06 -2.53 -3.15
C ASN A 47 38.46 -1.14 -3.66
N ARG A 48 37.51 -0.23 -3.91
CA ARG A 48 37.83 1.14 -4.33
C ARG A 48 38.04 2.04 -3.12
N LYS A 49 39.07 2.89 -3.17
CA LYS A 49 39.37 3.90 -2.14
C LYS A 49 38.56 5.19 -2.33
N ASP A 50 38.18 5.48 -3.57
CA ASP A 50 37.48 6.72 -3.88
C ASP A 50 36.03 6.67 -3.39
N VAL A 51 35.62 7.75 -2.73
CA VAL A 51 34.25 7.99 -2.29
C VAL A 51 33.61 9.03 -3.20
N ASN A 52 32.37 8.77 -3.61
CA ASN A 52 31.60 9.71 -4.42
C ASN A 52 30.39 10.20 -3.62
N PRO A 53 29.95 11.45 -3.80
CA PRO A 53 28.65 11.90 -3.31
C PRO A 53 27.54 11.00 -3.85
N GLY A 54 26.66 10.53 -2.97
CA GLY A 54 25.51 9.72 -3.35
C GLY A 54 24.42 9.76 -2.30
N PHE A 55 23.46 8.86 -2.43
CA PHE A 55 22.38 8.70 -1.45
C PHE A 55 21.97 7.24 -1.34
N ILE A 56 21.35 6.88 -0.22
CA ILE A 56 20.63 5.63 -0.08
C ILE A 56 19.14 5.96 0.07
N GLY A 57 18.32 5.31 -0.76
CA GLY A 57 16.86 5.37 -0.69
C GLY A 57 16.29 4.10 -0.11
N PHE A 58 15.35 4.22 0.82
CA PHE A 58 14.60 3.10 1.40
C PHE A 58 13.10 3.39 1.37
N VAL A 59 12.30 2.37 1.07
CA VAL A 59 10.86 2.38 1.39
C VAL A 59 10.72 1.95 2.84
N GLN A 60 10.21 2.83 3.70
CA GLN A 60 10.03 2.52 5.12
C GLN A 60 8.71 1.82 5.38
N HIS A 61 7.64 2.34 4.78
CA HIS A 61 6.27 1.88 5.04
C HIS A 61 5.43 1.95 3.76
N ILE A 62 4.48 1.02 3.68
CA ILE A 62 3.36 1.03 2.75
C ILE A 62 2.10 1.19 3.58
N GLY A 63 1.20 2.06 3.14
CA GLY A 63 -0.07 2.30 3.83
C GLY A 63 -1.16 2.77 2.87
N ILE A 64 -2.27 3.19 3.46
CA ILE A 64 -3.37 3.84 2.76
C ILE A 64 -3.68 5.17 3.42
N VAL A 65 -4.03 6.17 2.62
CA VAL A 65 -4.42 7.49 3.10
C VAL A 65 -5.76 7.87 2.50
N ARG A 66 -6.63 8.46 3.31
CA ARG A 66 -7.92 8.95 2.83
C ARG A 66 -7.70 10.16 1.94
N VAL A 67 -8.38 10.20 0.80
CA VAL A 67 -8.32 11.29 -0.17
C VAL A 67 -9.72 11.81 -0.50
N GLU A 68 -9.83 13.08 -0.87
CA GLU A 68 -11.12 13.68 -1.26
C GLU A 68 -11.43 13.47 -2.75
N LYS A 69 -10.38 13.39 -3.57
CA LYS A 69 -10.49 13.23 -5.03
C LYS A 69 -9.75 11.97 -5.44
N SER A 70 -10.38 11.21 -6.35
CA SER A 70 -9.78 9.99 -6.88
C SER A 70 -8.56 10.29 -7.73
N ILE A 71 -7.46 9.61 -7.45
CA ILE A 71 -6.26 9.58 -8.30
C ILE A 71 -6.29 8.26 -9.08
N PRO A 72 -6.40 8.28 -10.42
CA PRO A 72 -6.51 7.07 -11.23
C PRO A 72 -5.34 6.09 -11.01
N GLY A 73 -5.65 4.80 -10.84
CA GLY A 73 -4.66 3.72 -10.75
C GLY A 73 -4.04 3.51 -9.37
N ILE A 74 -4.37 4.34 -8.36
CA ILE A 74 -3.87 4.18 -6.99
C ILE A 74 -4.93 4.40 -5.91
N THR A 75 -6.18 4.71 -6.29
CA THR A 75 -7.27 5.02 -5.37
C THR A 75 -8.37 3.97 -5.46
N VAL A 76 -8.88 3.54 -4.31
CA VAL A 76 -9.98 2.59 -4.20
C VAL A 76 -11.07 3.16 -3.31
N ASP A 77 -12.33 2.98 -3.74
CA ASP A 77 -13.50 3.29 -2.93
C ASP A 77 -13.79 2.13 -1.98
N ALA A 78 -13.65 2.38 -0.68
CA ALA A 78 -13.85 1.37 0.35
C ALA A 78 -15.28 0.83 0.38
N ALA A 79 -16.28 1.64 0.01
CA ALA A 79 -17.67 1.20 -0.01
C ALA A 79 -17.94 0.19 -1.12
N LYS A 80 -17.14 0.19 -2.19
CA LYS A 80 -17.24 -0.78 -3.29
C LYS A 80 -16.57 -2.10 -2.95
N VAL A 81 -15.44 -2.07 -2.25
CA VAL A 81 -14.62 -3.27 -2.02
C VAL A 81 -14.85 -3.93 -0.67
N ASN A 82 -15.36 -3.20 0.32
CA ASN A 82 -15.68 -3.69 1.67
C ASN A 82 -16.98 -3.08 2.21
N PRO A 83 -18.14 -3.35 1.59
CA PRO A 83 -19.41 -2.81 2.04
C PRO A 83 -19.79 -3.38 3.42
N LYS A 84 -20.20 -2.51 4.35
CA LYS A 84 -20.88 -2.99 5.56
C LYS A 84 -22.21 -3.61 5.14
N LEU A 85 -22.36 -4.91 5.38
CA LEU A 85 -23.67 -5.56 5.33
C LEU A 85 -24.58 -4.76 6.26
N ALA A 86 -25.58 -4.09 5.70
CA ALA A 86 -26.66 -3.54 6.49
C ALA A 86 -27.21 -4.70 7.32
N ARG A 87 -27.05 -4.64 8.65
CA ARG A 87 -27.73 -5.59 9.54
C ARG A 87 -29.22 -5.43 9.26
N GLY A 88 -29.77 -6.32 8.45
CA GLY A 88 -31.22 -6.49 8.37
C GLY A 88 -31.77 -6.68 9.78
N PRO A 89 -33.01 -6.25 10.06
CA PRO A 89 -33.57 -6.35 11.39
C PRO A 89 -33.40 -7.78 11.89
N ARG A 90 -32.76 -7.96 13.04
CA ARG A 90 -32.66 -9.25 13.72
C ARG A 90 -34.09 -9.77 13.91
N THR A 91 -34.55 -10.65 13.03
CA THR A 91 -35.73 -11.46 13.28
C THR A 91 -35.38 -12.29 14.51
N LYS A 92 -35.91 -11.90 15.66
CA LYS A 92 -35.88 -12.75 16.86
C LYS A 92 -36.61 -14.02 16.46
N LEU A 93 -35.90 -15.14 16.36
CA LEU A 93 -36.57 -16.43 16.38
C LEU A 93 -37.14 -16.59 17.79
N ASN A 94 -38.47 -16.70 17.83
CA ASN A 94 -39.22 -17.14 19.00
C ASN A 94 -38.93 -18.61 19.29
#